data_AF-A0A0A0KEW1-F1
#
_entry.id   AF-A0A0A0KEW1-F1
#
_cell.length_a   1.000
_cell.length_b   1.000
_cell.length_c   1.000
_cell.angle_alpha   90.00
_cell.angle_beta   90.00
_cell.angle_gamma   90.00
#
_symmetry.space_group_name_H-M   'P 1'
#
loop_
_entity.id
_entity.type
_entity.pdbx_description
1 polymer ?
#
loop_
_entity_poly.entity_id
_entity_poly.type
_entity_poly.pdbx_seq_one_letter_code
_entity_poly.pdbx_strand_id
1 'polypeptide(L)'
;MSFLPKYAGFQNHVEGKYLQYLSDGFLRGNLQYSSDQALTPFTKFEIVPDKDGKYWHIKCCYNDKYLASSNDHNRFVTPFVSKPSENESSWPCTLFNFIPGPTTGTYYLFDVLLQTYARRCTSSRIHPDVLTTRYRRDEKRHDDKLVVLVDFENIIRLPKYLSFKNNDKFLATYTYRNSPYLQFNANDIGNPQVSHEIFNVGDGTVKIKNESTKKFWRRDPNWILADSNDQTKNDKNTLFWPVKIAKNKVALRNVANGRFVTRYTGDGKVDFLNASSETITKEAELEIVEPIISREIYNIRYRTMDAKIYDEQVLTMATEEAVNSSSKETVMAVSLRYLEEKSKTWESSLTVGVGIETSIKAGIPEILDTEIKVSYNFEASYTWGETISESREVTATYTVPVPPNTRMKVTLLATKAKCDIPFSYTQRDLLRNGRRVETEYDDGLYTGVYTFKFDYQNKPLPL
;
A
#
# COMPACT_ATOMS: atom_id res chain seq x y z
N MET A 1 16.72 -23.04 -3.66
CA MET A 1 15.31 -22.59 -3.78
C MET A 1 15.34 -21.10 -4.05
N SER A 2 14.76 -20.62 -5.15
CA SER A 2 14.55 -19.18 -5.31
C SER A 2 13.44 -18.76 -4.36
N PHE A 3 13.75 -17.92 -3.38
CA PHE A 3 12.77 -17.32 -2.49
C PHE A 3 11.82 -16.44 -3.33
N LEU A 4 10.54 -16.79 -3.38
CA LEU A 4 9.52 -15.89 -3.95
C LEU A 4 9.16 -14.85 -2.90
N PRO A 5 9.09 -13.56 -3.26
CA PRO A 5 8.67 -12.51 -2.34
C PRO A 5 7.21 -12.71 -1.93
N LYS A 6 6.85 -12.38 -0.68
CA LYS A 6 5.45 -12.49 -0.23
C LYS A 6 4.54 -11.54 -0.99
N TYR A 7 5.01 -10.34 -1.28
CA TYR A 7 4.28 -9.35 -2.09
C TYR A 7 5.07 -9.06 -3.36
N ALA A 8 4.40 -9.06 -4.51
CA ALA A 8 5.06 -8.85 -5.79
C ALA A 8 4.20 -8.06 -6.78
N GLY A 9 4.89 -7.34 -7.66
CA GLY A 9 4.37 -6.87 -8.94
C GLY A 9 4.87 -7.76 -10.06
N PHE A 10 4.03 -7.97 -11.07
CA PHE A 10 4.31 -8.87 -12.19
C PHE A 10 4.51 -8.02 -13.43
N GLN A 11 5.73 -7.93 -13.94
CA GLN A 11 6.00 -7.24 -15.21
C GLN A 11 6.04 -8.26 -16.35
N ASN A 12 5.38 -7.97 -17.48
CA ASN A 12 5.61 -8.78 -18.67
C ASN A 12 7.02 -8.49 -19.22
N HIS A 13 7.79 -9.54 -19.47
CA HIS A 13 9.19 -9.41 -19.86
C HIS A 13 9.40 -8.66 -21.19
N VAL A 14 8.50 -8.84 -22.16
CA VAL A 14 8.60 -8.20 -23.49
C VAL A 14 8.03 -6.80 -23.48
N GLU A 15 6.81 -6.66 -22.96
CA GLU A 15 6.07 -5.40 -22.98
C GLU A 15 6.65 -4.38 -21.99
N GLY A 16 7.30 -4.85 -20.92
CA GLY A 16 7.85 -4.00 -19.87
C GLY A 16 6.79 -3.28 -19.02
N LYS A 17 5.51 -3.61 -19.20
CA LYS A 17 4.39 -3.12 -18.39
C LYS A 17 4.08 -4.06 -17.24
N TYR A 18 3.62 -3.50 -16.14
CA TYR A 18 3.16 -4.20 -14.96
C TYR A 18 1.69 -4.61 -15.10
N LEU A 19 1.41 -5.82 -14.62
CA LEU A 19 0.08 -6.36 -14.48
C LEU A 19 -0.68 -5.55 -13.42
N GLN A 20 -1.81 -4.95 -13.82
CA GLN A 20 -2.66 -4.19 -12.92
C GLN A 20 -4.10 -4.69 -12.94
N TYR A 21 -4.75 -4.61 -11.78
CA TYR A 21 -6.20 -4.75 -11.65
C TYR A 21 -6.92 -3.53 -12.21
N LEU A 22 -7.88 -3.77 -13.09
CA LEU A 22 -8.71 -2.69 -13.66
C LEU A 22 -9.92 -2.45 -12.75
N SER A 23 -9.93 -1.32 -12.03
CA SER A 23 -10.99 -0.95 -11.11
C SER A 23 -12.22 -0.33 -11.79
N ASP A 24 -12.09 0.14 -13.03
CA ASP A 24 -13.13 0.80 -13.80
C ASP A 24 -13.12 0.40 -15.28
N GLY A 25 -14.04 0.98 -16.06
CA GLY A 25 -14.15 0.76 -17.50
C GLY A 25 -14.72 -0.59 -17.91
N PHE A 26 -14.66 -0.87 -19.23
CA PHE A 26 -15.24 -2.06 -19.84
C PHE A 26 -14.60 -3.37 -19.36
N LEU A 27 -13.32 -3.34 -18.98
CA LEU A 27 -12.57 -4.50 -18.50
C LEU A 27 -12.48 -4.54 -16.97
N ARG A 28 -13.33 -3.81 -16.25
CA ARG A 28 -13.37 -3.82 -14.78
C ARG A 28 -13.35 -5.25 -14.24
N GLY A 29 -12.49 -5.50 -13.26
CA GLY A 29 -12.29 -6.82 -12.65
C GLY A 29 -11.21 -7.68 -13.31
N ASN A 30 -10.73 -7.32 -14.50
CA ASN A 30 -9.67 -8.06 -15.19
C ASN A 30 -8.27 -7.58 -14.80
N LEU A 31 -7.26 -8.37 -15.19
CA LEU A 31 -5.84 -8.04 -15.06
C LEU A 31 -5.23 -7.75 -16.43
N GLN A 32 -4.55 -6.61 -16.56
CA GLN A 32 -3.94 -6.18 -17.82
C GLN A 32 -2.52 -5.67 -17.61
N TYR A 33 -1.61 -5.99 -18.54
CA TYR A 33 -0.26 -5.45 -18.56
C TYR A 33 -0.25 -4.03 -19.13
N SER A 34 -0.75 -3.06 -18.36
CA SER A 34 -0.91 -1.67 -18.81
C SER A 34 -0.29 -0.62 -17.88
N SER A 35 0.19 -1.00 -16.69
CA SER A 35 0.82 -0.05 -15.77
C SER A 35 2.31 0.17 -16.12
N ASP A 36 2.76 1.41 -16.11
CA ASP A 36 4.19 1.77 -16.14
C ASP A 36 4.86 1.69 -14.77
N GLN A 37 4.08 1.51 -13.69
CA GLN A 37 4.55 1.56 -12.32
C GLN A 37 4.29 0.24 -11.61
N ALA A 38 5.34 -0.34 -11.04
CA ALA A 38 5.24 -1.48 -10.14
C ALA A 38 4.46 -1.09 -8.89
N LEU A 39 4.76 0.06 -8.26
CA LEU A 39 4.12 0.46 -7.01
C LEU A 39 2.85 1.29 -7.22
N THR A 40 1.73 0.60 -7.40
CA THR A 40 0.38 1.15 -7.31
C THR A 40 -0.49 0.21 -6.47
N PRO A 41 -1.64 0.66 -5.93
CA PRO A 41 -2.55 -0.26 -5.25
C PRO A 41 -3.03 -1.41 -6.13
N PHE A 42 -3.08 -1.20 -7.46
CA PHE A 42 -3.64 -2.15 -8.43
C PHE A 42 -2.65 -3.18 -8.93
N THR A 43 -1.35 -2.97 -8.72
CA THR A 43 -0.25 -3.82 -9.22
C THR A 43 0.38 -4.67 -8.13
N LYS A 44 -0.11 -4.57 -6.88
CA LYS A 44 0.36 -5.35 -5.74
C LYS A 44 -0.44 -6.65 -5.58
N PHE A 45 0.27 -7.76 -5.56
CA PHE A 45 -0.30 -9.08 -5.32
C PHE A 45 0.44 -9.79 -4.20
N GLU A 46 -0.27 -10.58 -3.41
CA GLU A 46 0.27 -11.47 -2.39
C GLU A 46 0.45 -12.87 -2.98
N ILE A 47 1.64 -13.44 -2.83
CA ILE A 47 1.98 -14.81 -3.21
C ILE A 47 1.87 -15.65 -1.92
N VAL A 48 0.94 -16.59 -1.90
CA VAL A 48 0.61 -17.40 -0.71
C VAL A 48 0.87 -18.88 -1.02
N PRO A 49 1.67 -19.61 -0.25
CA PRO A 49 1.85 -21.05 -0.48
C PRO A 49 0.53 -21.80 -0.29
N ASP A 50 0.33 -22.88 -1.02
CA ASP A 50 -0.74 -23.84 -0.74
C ASP A 50 -0.47 -24.61 0.57
N LYS A 51 -1.44 -25.41 1.02
CA LYS A 51 -1.31 -26.16 2.29
C LYS A 51 -0.09 -27.08 2.33
N ASP A 52 0.29 -27.63 1.19
CA ASP A 52 1.38 -28.61 1.09
C ASP A 52 2.74 -27.97 0.70
N GLY A 53 2.76 -26.66 0.42
CA GLY A 53 3.95 -25.94 -0.06
C GLY A 53 4.43 -26.36 -1.45
N LYS A 54 3.57 -27.03 -2.23
CA LYS A 54 3.84 -27.53 -3.58
C LYS A 54 3.59 -26.45 -4.63
N TYR A 55 2.56 -25.64 -4.44
CA TYR A 55 2.09 -24.61 -5.37
C TYR A 55 1.81 -23.30 -4.65
N TRP A 56 1.32 -22.32 -5.40
CA TRP A 56 1.10 -20.97 -4.92
C TRP A 56 -0.27 -20.46 -5.33
N HIS A 57 -0.96 -19.82 -4.40
CA HIS A 57 -2.07 -18.94 -4.67
C HIS A 57 -1.53 -17.52 -4.94
N ILE A 58 -2.20 -16.78 -5.82
CA ILE A 58 -1.92 -15.35 -6.02
C ILE A 58 -3.17 -14.59 -5.64
N LYS A 59 -3.04 -13.62 -4.73
CA LYS A 59 -4.15 -12.79 -4.25
C LYS A 59 -3.93 -11.36 -4.68
N CYS A 60 -4.92 -10.74 -5.30
CA CYS A 60 -4.87 -9.32 -5.60
C CYS A 60 -5.06 -8.55 -4.27
N CYS A 61 -4.09 -7.71 -3.91
CA CYS A 61 -4.18 -6.93 -2.67
C CYS A 61 -5.24 -5.84 -2.73
N TYR A 62 -5.66 -5.43 -3.95
CA TYR A 62 -6.68 -4.40 -4.12
C TYR A 62 -8.08 -4.88 -3.71
N ASN A 63 -8.56 -6.00 -4.27
CA ASN A 63 -9.92 -6.49 -4.04
C ASN A 63 -9.98 -7.69 -3.07
N ASP A 64 -8.85 -8.06 -2.48
CA ASP A 64 -8.69 -9.17 -1.53
C ASP A 64 -9.15 -10.55 -2.07
N LYS A 65 -9.11 -10.77 -3.40
CA LYS A 65 -9.52 -12.04 -4.03
C LYS A 65 -8.35 -12.78 -4.68
N TYR A 66 -8.46 -14.10 -4.69
CA TYR A 66 -7.52 -15.01 -5.32
C TYR A 66 -7.75 -15.08 -6.82
N LEU A 67 -6.65 -15.14 -7.57
CA LEU A 67 -6.62 -15.32 -9.00
C LEU A 67 -7.07 -16.74 -9.36
N ALA A 68 -7.88 -16.84 -10.40
CA ALA A 68 -8.17 -18.09 -11.10
C ALA A 68 -8.45 -17.81 -12.57
N SER A 69 -8.28 -18.81 -13.43
CA SER A 69 -8.75 -18.74 -14.81
C SER A 69 -10.27 -18.81 -14.89
N SER A 70 -10.88 -18.01 -15.77
CA SER A 70 -12.30 -18.15 -16.13
C SER A 70 -12.55 -19.49 -16.83
N ASN A 71 -13.75 -20.02 -16.67
CA ASN A 71 -14.21 -21.24 -17.33
C ASN A 71 -14.86 -20.98 -18.70
N ASP A 72 -14.78 -19.75 -19.20
CA ASP A 72 -15.31 -19.36 -20.51
C ASP A 72 -14.28 -19.55 -21.64
N HIS A 73 -14.68 -19.21 -22.86
CA HIS A 73 -13.82 -19.30 -24.04
C HIS A 73 -12.60 -18.37 -24.00
N ASN A 74 -12.67 -17.28 -23.22
CA ASN A 74 -11.61 -16.28 -23.14
C ASN A 74 -10.49 -16.73 -22.20
N ARG A 75 -10.81 -17.52 -21.18
CA ARG A 75 -9.85 -18.03 -20.18
C ARG A 75 -8.99 -16.91 -19.59
N PHE A 76 -9.63 -15.82 -19.16
CA PHE A 76 -8.93 -14.73 -18.49
C PHE A 76 -8.56 -15.14 -17.09
N VAL A 77 -7.37 -14.75 -16.65
CA VAL A 77 -6.92 -14.95 -15.26
C VAL A 77 -7.28 -13.69 -14.49
N THR A 78 -8.21 -13.80 -13.53
CA THR A 78 -8.75 -12.64 -12.81
C THR A 78 -8.93 -12.92 -11.32
N PRO A 79 -8.87 -11.90 -10.45
CA PRO A 79 -9.05 -12.07 -9.00
C PRO A 79 -10.54 -12.06 -8.63
N PHE A 80 -11.20 -13.21 -8.67
CA PHE A 80 -12.64 -13.33 -8.34
C PHE A 80 -12.98 -14.34 -7.25
N VAL A 81 -12.02 -15.18 -6.82
CA VAL A 81 -12.28 -16.24 -5.84
C VAL A 81 -12.02 -15.72 -4.42
N SER A 82 -13.02 -15.77 -3.53
CA SER A 82 -12.91 -15.19 -2.18
C SER A 82 -12.09 -16.03 -1.19
N LYS A 83 -11.90 -17.33 -1.44
CA LYS A 83 -11.14 -18.25 -0.58
C LYS A 83 -10.26 -19.16 -1.45
N PRO A 84 -9.08 -19.60 -0.98
CA PRO A 84 -8.22 -20.53 -1.72
C PRO A 84 -8.98 -21.81 -2.10
N SER A 85 -8.79 -22.28 -3.34
CA SER A 85 -9.36 -23.54 -3.84
C SER A 85 -8.26 -24.40 -4.47
N GLU A 86 -7.97 -25.52 -3.83
CA GLU A 86 -6.80 -26.37 -4.11
C GLU A 86 -7.16 -27.66 -4.87
N ASN A 87 -8.36 -27.75 -5.43
CA ASN A 87 -8.73 -28.90 -6.26
C ASN A 87 -8.07 -28.76 -7.64
N GLU A 88 -7.02 -29.55 -7.90
CA GLU A 88 -6.28 -29.56 -9.17
C GLU A 88 -7.15 -29.99 -10.38
N SER A 89 -8.34 -30.55 -10.14
CA SER A 89 -9.21 -31.15 -11.17
C SER A 89 -10.59 -30.48 -11.29
N SER A 90 -10.92 -29.47 -10.47
CA SER A 90 -12.22 -28.80 -10.54
C SER A 90 -12.12 -27.27 -10.46
N TRP A 91 -13.05 -26.61 -11.15
CA TRP A 91 -13.15 -25.17 -11.17
C TRP A 91 -14.04 -24.65 -10.01
N PRO A 92 -13.71 -23.49 -9.40
CA PRO A 92 -12.49 -22.70 -9.60
C PRO A 92 -11.30 -23.31 -8.87
N CYS A 93 -10.14 -23.32 -9.51
CA CYS A 93 -8.84 -23.65 -8.88
C CYS A 93 -7.98 -22.40 -8.86
N THR A 94 -7.34 -22.11 -7.72
CA THR A 94 -6.50 -20.91 -7.53
C THR A 94 -5.00 -21.22 -7.52
N LEU A 95 -4.64 -22.47 -7.83
CA LEU A 95 -3.26 -22.94 -7.79
C LEU A 95 -2.51 -22.57 -9.06
N PHE A 96 -1.35 -21.97 -8.86
CA PHE A 96 -0.35 -21.71 -9.88
C PHE A 96 1.01 -22.28 -9.48
N ASN A 97 1.79 -22.68 -10.48
CA ASN A 97 3.19 -23.04 -10.30
C ASN A 97 4.10 -21.96 -10.92
N PHE A 98 5.09 -21.50 -10.15
CA PHE A 98 6.11 -20.58 -10.61
C PHE A 98 7.31 -21.36 -11.13
N ILE A 99 7.42 -21.44 -12.46
CA ILE A 99 8.50 -22.19 -13.12
C ILE A 99 9.59 -21.20 -13.53
N PRO A 100 10.86 -21.38 -13.10
CA PRO A 100 11.94 -20.48 -13.51
C PRO A 100 12.06 -20.36 -15.02
N GLY A 101 12.17 -19.13 -15.50
CA GLY A 101 12.39 -18.80 -16.90
C GLY A 101 13.85 -18.94 -17.33
N PRO A 102 14.17 -18.65 -18.60
CA PRO A 102 15.52 -18.79 -19.15
C PRO A 102 16.51 -17.74 -18.60
N THR A 103 16.00 -16.62 -18.08
CA THR A 103 16.82 -15.54 -17.50
C THR A 103 16.60 -15.47 -15.99
N THR A 104 17.66 -15.25 -15.21
CA THR A 104 17.58 -15.10 -13.75
C THR A 104 16.55 -14.03 -13.38
N GLY A 105 15.62 -14.37 -12.47
CA GLY A 105 14.54 -13.47 -12.03
C GLY A 105 13.30 -13.44 -12.92
N THR A 106 13.29 -14.20 -14.02
CA THR A 106 12.08 -14.42 -14.83
C THR A 106 11.39 -15.73 -14.46
N TYR A 107 10.07 -15.78 -14.61
CA TYR A 107 9.24 -16.93 -14.29
C TYR A 107 8.17 -17.13 -15.36
N TYR A 108 7.74 -18.37 -15.53
CA TYR A 108 6.47 -18.71 -16.15
C TYR A 108 5.45 -18.97 -15.05
N LEU A 109 4.24 -18.44 -15.24
CA LEU A 109 3.11 -18.72 -14.37
C LEU A 109 2.27 -19.83 -14.99
N PHE A 110 2.28 -21.02 -14.39
CA PHE A 110 1.56 -22.19 -14.89
C PHE A 110 0.27 -22.42 -14.10
N ASP A 111 -0.87 -22.40 -14.78
CA ASP A 111 -2.19 -22.70 -14.21
C ASP A 111 -2.33 -24.20 -14.01
N VAL A 112 -2.48 -24.63 -12.75
CA VAL A 112 -2.48 -26.05 -12.38
C VAL A 112 -3.72 -26.77 -12.89
N LEU A 113 -4.90 -26.15 -12.89
CA LEU A 113 -6.13 -26.78 -13.37
C LEU A 113 -6.12 -26.95 -14.89
N LEU A 114 -5.76 -25.89 -15.61
CA LEU A 114 -5.81 -25.88 -17.07
C LEU A 114 -4.56 -26.47 -17.72
N GLN A 115 -3.53 -26.79 -16.93
CA GLN A 115 -2.26 -27.37 -17.39
C GLN A 115 -1.62 -26.54 -18.52
N THR A 116 -1.61 -25.22 -18.37
CA THR A 116 -1.10 -24.28 -19.38
C THR A 116 -0.49 -23.04 -18.73
N TYR A 117 0.34 -22.32 -19.48
CA TYR A 117 0.96 -21.09 -19.04
C TYR A 117 0.01 -19.90 -19.20
N ALA A 118 -0.07 -19.06 -18.18
CA ALA A 118 -0.61 -17.72 -18.31
C ALA A 118 0.30 -16.87 -19.20
N ARG A 119 -0.30 -15.94 -19.94
CA ARG A 119 0.38 -15.08 -20.90
C ARG A 119 -0.36 -13.75 -21.06
N ARG A 120 0.35 -12.77 -21.61
CA ARG A 120 -0.27 -11.57 -22.17
C ARG A 120 -1.04 -11.90 -23.46
N CYS A 121 -2.28 -11.43 -23.56
CA CYS A 121 -3.09 -11.55 -24.77
C CYS A 121 -2.66 -10.52 -25.82
N THR A 122 -2.11 -10.97 -26.95
CA THR A 122 -1.70 -10.08 -28.06
C THR A 122 -2.57 -10.22 -29.31
N SER A 123 -3.49 -11.19 -29.32
CA SER A 123 -4.32 -11.52 -30.48
C SER A 123 -5.73 -10.91 -30.45
N SER A 124 -6.19 -10.44 -29.29
CA SER A 124 -7.51 -9.82 -29.14
C SER A 124 -7.44 -8.31 -29.33
N ARG A 125 -8.23 -7.76 -30.27
CA ARG A 125 -8.40 -6.31 -30.41
C ARG A 125 -9.30 -5.70 -29.33
N ILE A 126 -10.18 -6.51 -28.73
CA ILE A 126 -11.17 -6.07 -27.74
C ILE A 126 -10.61 -6.19 -26.31
N HIS A 127 -9.65 -7.12 -26.11
CA HIS A 127 -9.04 -7.41 -24.82
C HIS A 127 -7.50 -7.43 -24.94
N PRO A 128 -6.87 -6.34 -25.44
CA PRO A 128 -5.43 -6.30 -25.60
C PRO A 128 -4.75 -6.39 -24.23
N ASP A 129 -3.63 -7.10 -24.16
CA ASP A 129 -2.73 -7.18 -23.01
C ASP A 129 -3.30 -7.76 -21.71
N VAL A 130 -4.51 -8.32 -21.76
CA VAL A 130 -5.15 -9.01 -20.64
C VAL A 130 -4.40 -10.31 -20.34
N LEU A 131 -4.27 -10.66 -19.05
CA LEU A 131 -3.71 -11.94 -18.62
C LEU A 131 -4.68 -13.08 -18.94
N THR A 132 -4.21 -14.06 -19.69
CA THR A 132 -5.02 -15.20 -20.15
C THR A 132 -4.21 -16.49 -20.18
N THR A 133 -4.88 -17.61 -20.04
CA THR A 133 -4.33 -18.96 -20.28
C THR A 133 -4.71 -19.51 -21.66
N ARG A 134 -5.42 -18.71 -22.48
CA ARG A 134 -5.83 -19.10 -23.83
C ARG A 134 -4.62 -19.20 -24.76
N TYR A 135 -4.56 -20.31 -25.50
CA TYR A 135 -3.55 -20.57 -26.51
C TYR A 135 -4.20 -20.57 -27.91
N ARG A 136 -3.82 -19.65 -28.80
CA ARG A 136 -4.07 -19.82 -30.24
C ARG A 136 -2.84 -20.46 -30.87
N ARG A 137 -3.01 -21.54 -31.65
CA ARG A 137 -1.92 -22.35 -32.22
C ARG A 137 -0.94 -21.56 -33.10
N ASP A 138 -1.35 -20.39 -33.59
CA ASP A 138 -0.54 -19.54 -34.46
C ASP A 138 0.41 -18.59 -33.69
N GLU A 139 0.34 -18.57 -32.34
CA GLU A 139 1.09 -17.63 -31.51
C GLU A 139 2.53 -18.12 -31.24
N LYS A 140 3.43 -17.84 -32.19
CA LYS A 140 4.89 -18.15 -32.12
C LYS A 140 5.67 -17.41 -31.01
N ARG A 141 5.04 -16.54 -30.21
CA ARG A 141 5.71 -15.67 -29.22
C ARG A 141 5.70 -16.31 -27.83
N HIS A 142 6.74 -17.10 -27.54
CA HIS A 142 6.94 -17.70 -26.21
C HIS A 142 7.21 -16.64 -25.13
N ASP A 143 7.76 -15.48 -25.51
CA ASP A 143 8.20 -14.46 -24.58
C ASP A 143 7.05 -13.72 -23.86
N ASP A 144 5.83 -13.73 -24.42
CA ASP A 144 4.63 -13.15 -23.77
C ASP A 144 4.16 -13.93 -22.51
N LYS A 145 4.76 -15.10 -22.26
CA LYS A 145 4.52 -15.94 -21.06
C LYS A 145 5.47 -15.60 -19.91
N LEU A 146 6.57 -14.89 -20.19
CA LEU A 146 7.58 -14.59 -19.19
C LEU A 146 7.19 -13.37 -18.37
N VAL A 147 7.25 -13.54 -17.05
CA VAL A 147 7.04 -12.47 -16.08
C VAL A 147 8.31 -12.23 -15.26
N VAL A 148 8.60 -10.96 -14.97
CA VAL A 148 9.59 -10.55 -13.99
C VAL A 148 8.85 -10.23 -12.70
N LEU A 149 9.30 -10.82 -11.59
CA LEU A 149 8.78 -10.50 -10.27
C LEU A 149 9.57 -9.34 -9.68
N VAL A 150 8.84 -8.29 -9.32
CA VAL A 150 9.35 -7.16 -8.58
C VAL A 150 8.89 -7.32 -7.13
N ASP A 151 9.83 -7.59 -6.23
CA ASP A 151 9.58 -7.82 -4.80
C ASP A 151 9.09 -6.54 -4.13
N PHE A 152 7.87 -6.51 -3.61
CA PHE A 152 7.27 -5.33 -2.96
C PHE A 152 7.51 -5.26 -1.45
N GLU A 153 8.11 -6.28 -0.84
CA GLU A 153 8.43 -6.23 0.59
C GLU A 153 9.48 -5.15 0.90
N ASN A 154 10.33 -4.86 -0.08
CA ASN A 154 11.48 -3.98 0.08
C ASN A 154 11.40 -2.64 -0.68
N ILE A 155 10.37 -2.43 -1.52
CA ILE A 155 10.26 -1.21 -2.33
C ILE A 155 9.51 -0.16 -1.54
N ILE A 156 10.05 1.06 -1.56
CA ILE A 156 9.41 2.23 -0.98
C ILE A 156 9.21 3.30 -2.03
N ARG A 157 8.08 4.01 -1.92
CA ARG A 157 7.87 5.26 -2.65
C ARG A 157 8.34 6.41 -1.76
N LEU A 158 9.36 7.13 -2.24
CA LEU A 158 9.82 8.35 -1.57
C LEU A 158 8.88 9.52 -1.88
N PRO A 159 8.74 10.49 -0.97
CA PRO A 159 8.05 11.75 -1.26
C PRO A 159 8.62 12.46 -2.49
N LYS A 160 7.77 13.22 -3.18
CA LYS A 160 8.13 13.90 -4.44
C LYS A 160 9.26 14.92 -4.24
N TYR A 161 9.29 15.61 -3.10
CA TYR A 161 10.34 16.55 -2.73
C TYR A 161 10.92 16.16 -1.39
N LEU A 162 12.24 16.11 -1.31
CA LEU A 162 12.93 15.77 -0.08
C LEU A 162 14.31 16.43 0.01
N SER A 163 14.81 16.48 1.23
CA SER A 163 16.19 16.76 1.58
C SER A 163 16.73 15.56 2.34
N PHE A 164 17.98 15.20 2.06
CA PHE A 164 18.66 14.13 2.78
C PHE A 164 19.53 14.73 3.87
N LYS A 165 19.58 14.08 5.02
CA LYS A 165 20.40 14.47 6.16
C LYS A 165 21.18 13.25 6.65
N ASN A 166 22.45 13.45 6.99
CA ASN A 166 23.25 12.46 7.72
C ASN A 166 24.01 13.24 8.80
N ASN A 167 23.97 12.75 10.05
CA ASN A 167 24.27 13.55 11.24
C ASN A 167 23.45 14.85 11.24
N ASP A 168 24.01 15.97 11.69
CA ASP A 168 23.29 17.25 11.78
C ASP A 168 23.33 18.11 10.50
N LYS A 169 23.77 17.52 9.37
CA LYS A 169 23.97 18.26 8.11
C LYS A 169 23.10 17.74 6.99
N PHE A 170 22.48 18.68 6.26
CA PHE A 170 21.77 18.40 5.02
C PHE A 170 22.75 18.24 3.87
N LEU A 171 22.39 17.35 2.95
CA LEU A 171 23.08 17.11 1.70
C LEU A 171 22.73 18.21 0.70
N ALA A 172 23.70 19.07 0.41
CA ALA A 172 23.58 20.15 -0.55
C ALA A 172 24.46 19.91 -1.78
N THR A 173 24.10 20.52 -2.89
CA THR A 173 25.04 20.72 -3.99
C THR A 173 26.19 21.64 -3.57
N TYR A 174 27.41 21.27 -3.94
CA TYR A 174 28.64 21.99 -3.64
C TYR A 174 29.60 21.95 -4.83
N THR A 175 30.03 23.11 -5.29
CA THR A 175 30.99 23.22 -6.39
C THR A 175 32.40 22.94 -5.89
N TYR A 176 32.97 21.80 -6.30
CA TYR A 176 34.36 21.45 -6.04
C TYR A 176 35.09 21.26 -7.38
N ARG A 177 36.17 22.04 -7.58
CA ARG A 177 36.95 22.06 -8.85
C ARG A 177 36.06 22.17 -10.10
N ASN A 178 35.12 23.12 -10.08
CA ASN A 178 34.15 23.42 -11.15
C ASN A 178 33.08 22.34 -11.43
N SER A 179 32.98 21.30 -10.62
CA SER A 179 31.94 20.26 -10.76
C SER A 179 30.93 20.30 -9.60
N PRO A 180 29.62 20.09 -9.86
CA PRO A 180 28.58 20.16 -8.85
C PRO A 180 28.42 18.83 -8.09
N TYR A 181 29.26 18.62 -7.08
CA TYR A 181 29.16 17.44 -6.22
C TYR A 181 28.07 17.60 -5.17
N LEU A 182 27.77 16.53 -4.43
CA LEU A 182 26.90 16.55 -3.26
C LEU A 182 27.71 16.40 -1.98
N GLN A 183 27.48 17.28 -1.00
CA GLN A 183 28.20 17.33 0.27
C GLN A 183 27.24 17.56 1.45
N PHE A 184 27.47 16.86 2.56
CA PHE A 184 26.76 17.08 3.82
C PHE A 184 27.35 18.27 4.57
N ASN A 185 26.96 19.49 4.18
CA ASN A 185 27.54 20.73 4.72
C ASN A 185 26.52 21.77 5.18
N ALA A 186 25.24 21.63 4.80
CA ALA A 186 24.22 22.64 5.07
C ALA A 186 23.54 22.42 6.42
N ASN A 187 23.20 23.50 7.13
CA ASN A 187 22.52 23.46 8.43
C ASN A 187 21.01 23.73 8.34
N ASP A 188 20.57 24.34 7.25
CA ASP A 188 19.20 24.83 7.09
C ASP A 188 18.54 24.16 5.90
N ILE A 189 17.35 23.59 6.13
CA ILE A 189 16.51 23.01 5.09
C ILE A 189 15.93 24.09 4.15
N GLY A 190 15.95 25.35 4.55
CA GLY A 190 15.64 26.50 3.69
C GLY A 190 16.71 26.77 2.62
N ASN A 191 17.90 26.16 2.70
CA ASN A 191 18.94 26.34 1.69
C ASN A 191 18.48 25.76 0.33
N PRO A 192 18.45 26.54 -0.75
CA PRO A 192 17.98 26.07 -2.06
C PRO A 192 18.80 24.89 -2.63
N GLN A 193 20.05 24.71 -2.18
CA GLN A 193 20.95 23.64 -2.63
C GLN A 193 20.58 22.26 -2.04
N VAL A 194 19.79 22.20 -0.96
CA VAL A 194 19.47 20.94 -0.25
C VAL A 194 18.21 20.24 -0.77
N SER A 195 17.44 20.90 -1.63
CA SER A 195 16.16 20.38 -2.11
C SER A 195 16.37 19.49 -3.33
N HIS A 196 15.77 18.31 -3.28
CA HIS A 196 15.81 17.33 -4.37
C HIS A 196 14.39 16.89 -4.74
N GLU A 197 14.15 16.72 -6.04
CA GLU A 197 12.91 16.19 -6.60
C GLU A 197 13.11 14.73 -7.01
N ILE A 198 12.18 13.87 -6.59
CA ILE A 198 12.20 12.44 -6.87
C ILE A 198 11.37 12.11 -8.10
N PHE A 199 11.91 11.24 -8.94
CA PHE A 199 11.26 10.69 -10.13
C PHE A 199 11.28 9.18 -10.04
N ASN A 200 10.12 8.57 -9.82
CA ASN A 200 9.98 7.11 -9.84
C ASN A 200 10.07 6.62 -11.29
N VAL A 201 10.90 5.62 -11.53
CA VAL A 201 11.13 5.06 -12.88
C VAL A 201 10.16 3.94 -13.21
N GLY A 202 9.46 3.42 -12.20
CA GLY A 202 8.41 2.42 -12.32
C GLY A 202 8.79 1.06 -11.76
N ASP A 203 10.04 0.64 -11.86
CA ASP A 203 10.54 -0.64 -11.34
C ASP A 203 10.94 -0.62 -9.86
N GLY A 204 10.62 0.47 -9.16
CA GLY A 204 11.04 0.74 -7.78
C GLY A 204 12.33 1.54 -7.69
N THR A 205 13.07 1.73 -8.79
CA THR A 205 14.19 2.67 -8.82
C THR A 205 13.72 4.11 -8.96
N VAL A 206 14.58 5.03 -8.52
CA VAL A 206 14.36 6.47 -8.60
C VAL A 206 15.50 7.16 -9.32
N LYS A 207 15.16 8.26 -10.00
CA LYS A 207 16.10 9.32 -10.37
C LYS A 207 15.89 10.49 -9.41
N ILE A 208 17.00 11.10 -8.99
CA ILE A 208 16.99 12.19 -8.01
C ILE A 208 17.51 13.44 -8.71
N LYS A 209 16.72 14.51 -8.76
CA LYS A 209 17.09 15.76 -9.40
C LYS A 209 17.34 16.82 -8.34
N ASN A 210 18.49 17.49 -8.37
CA ASN A 210 18.69 18.62 -7.47
C ASN A 210 17.94 19.85 -8.01
N GLU A 211 17.23 20.55 -7.12
CA GLU A 211 16.40 21.67 -7.52
C GLU A 211 17.19 22.94 -7.85
N SER A 212 18.41 23.10 -7.34
CA SER A 212 19.23 24.28 -7.66
C SER A 212 19.94 24.13 -9.00
N THR A 213 20.54 22.97 -9.28
CA THR A 213 21.25 22.72 -10.54
C THR A 213 20.31 22.36 -11.68
N LYS A 214 19.09 21.93 -11.37
CA LYS A 214 18.11 21.37 -12.32
C LYS A 214 18.63 20.14 -13.07
N LYS A 215 19.59 19.41 -12.48
CA LYS A 215 20.18 18.20 -13.05
C LYS A 215 19.98 16.99 -12.15
N PHE A 216 20.04 15.80 -12.74
CA PHE A 216 19.96 14.52 -12.04
C PHE A 216 21.29 14.16 -11.38
N TRP A 217 21.16 13.44 -10.26
CA TRP A 217 22.26 12.77 -9.60
C TRP A 217 22.86 11.72 -10.53
N ARG A 218 24.18 11.68 -10.60
CA ARG A 218 24.96 10.73 -11.39
C ARG A 218 26.21 10.32 -10.62
N ARG A 219 26.50 9.03 -10.63
CA ARG A 219 27.73 8.46 -10.07
C ARG A 219 28.90 8.61 -11.06
N ASP A 220 30.05 9.15 -10.62
CA ASP A 220 31.28 9.31 -11.42
C ASP A 220 32.60 9.44 -10.59
N PRO A 221 33.57 8.51 -10.76
CA PRO A 221 33.27 7.11 -10.96
C PRO A 221 32.46 6.60 -9.76
N ASN A 222 32.78 7.00 -8.53
CA ASN A 222 31.99 6.66 -7.33
C ASN A 222 31.43 7.89 -6.60
N TRP A 223 31.91 9.09 -6.88
CA TRP A 223 31.34 10.31 -6.31
C TRP A 223 29.96 10.59 -6.92
N ILE A 224 29.04 11.20 -6.18
CA ILE A 224 27.75 11.61 -6.72
C ILE A 224 27.76 13.09 -7.06
N LEU A 225 27.44 13.40 -8.31
CA LEU A 225 27.31 14.75 -8.85
C LEU A 225 25.86 15.01 -9.24
N ALA A 226 25.45 16.28 -9.21
CA ALA A 226 24.17 16.73 -9.75
C ALA A 226 24.41 17.45 -11.09
N ASP A 227 24.80 16.70 -12.12
CA ASP A 227 25.24 17.21 -13.42
C ASP A 227 24.50 16.62 -14.64
N SER A 228 23.74 15.53 -14.46
CA SER A 228 23.17 14.79 -15.59
C SER A 228 21.91 15.42 -16.16
N ASN A 229 21.82 15.43 -17.49
CA ASN A 229 20.60 15.77 -18.24
C ASN A 229 19.79 14.54 -18.67
N ASP A 230 20.26 13.33 -18.36
CA ASP A 230 19.58 12.12 -18.80
C ASP A 230 18.20 12.02 -18.15
N GLN A 231 17.15 12.10 -18.97
CA GLN A 231 15.76 11.90 -18.56
C GLN A 231 15.30 10.45 -18.73
N THR A 232 16.11 9.61 -19.38
CA THR A 232 15.80 8.20 -19.67
C THR A 232 16.20 7.30 -18.50
N LYS A 233 15.93 5.99 -18.63
CA LYS A 233 16.38 4.96 -17.69
C LYS A 233 17.63 4.19 -18.19
N ASN A 234 18.33 4.72 -19.19
CA ASN A 234 19.42 4.00 -19.85
C ASN A 234 20.74 4.14 -19.07
N ASP A 235 21.02 5.31 -18.50
CA ASP A 235 22.23 5.49 -17.69
C ASP A 235 22.00 4.98 -16.25
N LYS A 236 22.44 3.75 -16.00
CA LYS A 236 22.38 3.12 -14.68
C LYS A 236 23.10 3.91 -13.59
N ASN A 237 24.01 4.83 -13.93
CA ASN A 237 24.68 5.70 -12.93
C ASN A 237 23.74 6.74 -12.35
N THR A 238 22.60 7.02 -13.00
CA THR A 238 21.58 7.96 -12.53
C THR A 238 20.42 7.31 -11.78
N LEU A 239 20.42 5.96 -11.71
CA LEU A 239 19.35 5.18 -11.09
C LEU A 239 19.78 4.72 -9.69
N PHE A 240 18.86 4.86 -8.74
CA PHE A 240 19.08 4.48 -7.35
C PHE A 240 17.93 3.62 -6.84
N TRP A 241 18.27 2.57 -6.11
CA TRP A 241 17.34 1.68 -5.41
C TRP A 241 17.18 2.17 -3.96
N PRO A 242 16.00 2.70 -3.57
CA PRO A 242 15.76 3.06 -2.19
C PRO A 242 15.45 1.83 -1.34
N VAL A 243 15.99 1.79 -0.12
CA VAL A 243 15.78 0.73 0.87
C VAL A 243 15.31 1.39 2.16
N LYS A 244 14.16 0.95 2.69
CA LYS A 244 13.62 1.45 3.97
C LYS A 244 14.48 0.96 5.13
N ILE A 245 14.90 1.87 6.00
CA ILE A 245 15.61 1.53 7.24
C ILE A 245 14.69 1.78 8.45
N ALA A 246 14.02 2.93 8.44
CA ALA A 246 13.07 3.33 9.48
C ALA A 246 11.98 4.23 8.86
N LYS A 247 11.05 4.75 9.69
CA LYS A 247 9.98 5.65 9.24
C LYS A 247 10.51 6.87 8.47
N ASN A 248 11.63 7.46 8.90
CA ASN A 248 12.25 8.64 8.29
C ASN A 248 13.69 8.38 7.79
N LYS A 249 14.10 7.12 7.60
CA LYS A 249 15.46 6.79 7.15
C LYS A 249 15.45 5.80 6.01
N VAL A 250 16.33 6.05 5.05
CA VAL A 250 16.53 5.21 3.87
C VAL A 250 18.01 5.01 3.59
N ALA A 251 18.36 3.92 2.91
CA ALA A 251 19.60 3.82 2.17
C ALA A 251 19.29 3.92 0.67
N LEU A 252 20.27 4.37 -0.12
CA LEU A 252 20.15 4.36 -1.58
C LEU A 252 21.28 3.52 -2.17
N ARG A 253 20.96 2.55 -3.02
CA ARG A 253 21.92 1.73 -3.74
C ARG A 253 22.02 2.19 -5.18
N ASN A 254 23.20 2.55 -5.67
CA ASN A 254 23.35 2.90 -7.09
C ASN A 254 23.23 1.64 -7.96
N VAL A 255 22.45 1.72 -9.05
CA VAL A 255 22.16 0.57 -9.91
C VAL A 255 23.38 0.14 -10.73
N ALA A 256 24.26 1.07 -11.13
CA ALA A 256 25.40 0.74 -12.00
C ALA A 256 26.47 -0.11 -11.32
N ASN A 257 26.81 0.21 -10.06
CA ASN A 257 27.88 -0.50 -9.33
C ASN A 257 27.37 -1.37 -8.18
N GLY A 258 26.07 -1.32 -7.88
CA GLY A 258 25.47 -2.11 -6.80
C GLY A 258 25.97 -1.74 -5.40
N ARG A 259 26.56 -0.56 -5.19
CA ARG A 259 27.01 -0.07 -3.89
C ARG A 259 26.02 0.90 -3.27
N PHE A 260 25.98 0.97 -1.95
CA PHE A 260 25.22 1.99 -1.24
C PHE A 260 25.95 3.34 -1.28
N VAL A 261 25.17 4.40 -1.47
CA VAL A 261 25.65 5.77 -1.26
C VAL A 261 25.92 5.96 0.23
N THR A 262 26.99 6.68 0.53
CA THR A 262 27.47 6.89 1.89
C THR A 262 28.15 8.24 1.99
N ARG A 263 28.09 8.87 3.18
CA ARG A 263 28.92 10.03 3.49
C ARG A 263 30.37 9.58 3.60
N TYR A 264 31.24 10.14 2.76
CA TYR A 264 32.61 9.69 2.62
C TYR A 264 33.61 10.85 2.61
N THR A 265 34.75 10.61 3.24
CA THR A 265 35.90 11.52 3.27
C THR A 265 37.11 10.83 2.67
N GLY A 266 37.65 11.40 1.59
CA GLY A 266 38.74 10.85 0.80
C GLY A 266 39.03 11.71 -0.43
N ASP A 267 40.18 11.54 -1.07
CA ASP A 267 40.60 12.29 -2.27
C ASP A 267 40.48 13.83 -2.14
N GLY A 268 40.76 14.37 -0.95
CA GLY A 268 40.63 15.80 -0.65
C GLY A 268 39.19 16.32 -0.60
N LYS A 269 38.20 15.43 -0.50
CA LYS A 269 36.77 15.73 -0.31
C LYS A 269 36.34 15.27 1.07
N VAL A 270 35.68 16.13 1.83
CA VAL A 270 35.26 15.87 3.22
C VAL A 270 33.74 15.85 3.30
N ASP A 271 33.16 14.73 3.75
CA ASP A 271 31.71 14.52 3.88
C ASP A 271 30.92 14.67 2.57
N PHE A 272 31.50 14.18 1.47
CA PHE A 272 30.83 14.14 0.16
C PHE A 272 30.04 12.84 0.01
N LEU A 273 29.01 12.85 -0.85
CA LEU A 273 28.26 11.64 -1.16
C LEU A 273 29.02 10.77 -2.16
N ASN A 274 29.19 9.48 -1.81
CA ASN A 274 29.94 8.52 -2.61
C ASN A 274 29.25 7.15 -2.61
N ALA A 275 29.16 6.46 -3.75
CA ALA A 275 28.61 5.11 -3.86
C ALA A 275 29.72 4.05 -3.76
N SER A 276 30.25 3.87 -2.55
CA SER A 276 31.36 2.92 -2.29
C SER A 276 31.04 1.85 -1.26
N SER A 277 29.99 2.01 -0.45
CA SER A 277 29.72 1.09 0.65
C SER A 277 29.10 -0.23 0.17
N GLU A 278 29.59 -1.36 0.68
CA GLU A 278 29.03 -2.68 0.37
C GLU A 278 27.77 -2.98 1.18
N THR A 279 27.69 -2.42 2.39
CA THR A 279 26.61 -2.61 3.36
C THR A 279 26.00 -1.28 3.77
N ILE A 280 24.89 -1.31 4.50
CA ILE A 280 24.24 -0.13 5.05
C ILE A 280 24.96 0.23 6.36
N THR A 281 26.02 1.05 6.27
CA THR A 281 26.70 1.61 7.46
C THR A 281 25.94 2.83 7.99
N LYS A 282 26.34 3.35 9.15
CA LYS A 282 25.76 4.56 9.74
C LYS A 282 25.85 5.78 8.79
N GLU A 283 26.92 5.86 8.00
CA GLU A 283 27.15 6.89 6.98
C GLU A 283 26.28 6.72 5.74
N ALA A 284 25.76 5.50 5.51
CA ALA A 284 24.84 5.19 4.42
C ALA A 284 23.35 5.37 4.82
N GLU A 285 23.05 5.54 6.11
CA GLU A 285 21.72 5.89 6.58
C GLU A 285 21.42 7.37 6.28
N LEU A 286 20.46 7.62 5.39
CA LEU A 286 19.99 8.96 5.05
C LEU A 286 18.65 9.22 5.74
N GLU A 287 18.62 10.19 6.64
CA GLU A 287 17.37 10.75 7.12
C GLU A 287 16.70 11.56 6.00
N ILE A 288 15.42 11.32 5.77
CA ILE A 288 14.61 12.06 4.80
C ILE A 288 13.80 13.14 5.52
N VAL A 289 13.85 14.35 4.99
CA VAL A 289 13.08 15.49 5.51
C VAL A 289 12.42 16.19 4.32
N GLU A 290 11.10 16.37 4.36
CA GLU A 290 10.39 17.07 3.29
C GLU A 290 10.58 18.60 3.44
N PRO A 291 11.08 19.32 2.41
CA PRO A 291 11.32 20.76 2.49
C PRO A 291 10.03 21.56 2.28
N ILE A 292 9.03 21.30 3.12
CA ILE A 292 7.69 21.88 3.06
C ILE A 292 7.41 22.75 4.29
N ILE A 293 6.54 23.73 4.13
CA ILE A 293 6.05 24.66 5.16
C ILE A 293 4.71 24.17 5.71
N SER A 294 3.80 23.79 4.81
CA SER A 294 2.47 23.31 5.17
C SER A 294 1.98 22.29 4.15
N ARG A 295 1.13 21.37 4.61
CA ARG A 295 0.44 20.37 3.80
C ARG A 295 -1.06 20.44 4.04
N GLU A 296 -1.82 20.43 2.95
CA GLU A 296 -3.28 20.29 2.95
C GLU A 296 -3.66 18.99 2.23
N ILE A 297 -4.56 18.21 2.81
CA ILE A 297 -5.14 17.01 2.19
C ILE A 297 -6.65 17.18 2.12
N TYR A 298 -7.20 17.06 0.92
CA TYR A 298 -8.62 17.25 0.63
C TYR A 298 -9.05 16.43 -0.58
N ASN A 299 -10.31 16.57 -1.01
CA ASN A 299 -10.91 15.79 -2.10
C ASN A 299 -10.78 14.27 -1.89
N ILE A 300 -10.87 13.81 -0.63
CA ILE A 300 -10.79 12.38 -0.30
C ILE A 300 -12.01 11.67 -0.89
N ARG A 301 -11.76 10.63 -1.69
CA ARG A 301 -12.78 9.77 -2.31
C ARG A 301 -12.58 8.33 -1.87
N TYR A 302 -13.40 7.90 -0.93
CA TYR A 302 -13.39 6.52 -0.45
C TYR A 302 -13.96 5.55 -1.48
N ARG A 303 -13.36 4.38 -1.56
CA ARG A 303 -13.85 3.25 -2.34
C ARG A 303 -14.47 2.22 -1.42
N THR A 304 -15.66 2.55 -0.91
CA THR A 304 -16.37 1.74 0.09
C THR A 304 -16.68 0.31 -0.38
N MET A 305 -16.85 0.11 -1.69
CA MET A 305 -17.07 -1.23 -2.27
C MET A 305 -15.82 -2.13 -2.22
N ASP A 306 -14.64 -1.54 -2.06
CA ASP A 306 -13.36 -2.23 -1.96
C ASP A 306 -12.87 -2.31 -0.50
N ALA A 307 -13.75 -2.03 0.47
CA ALA A 307 -13.42 -2.08 1.88
C ALA A 307 -13.25 -3.52 2.39
N LYS A 308 -12.36 -3.68 3.37
CA LYS A 308 -12.06 -4.95 4.03
C LYS A 308 -12.42 -4.88 5.50
N ILE A 309 -13.36 -5.70 5.94
CA ILE A 309 -13.70 -5.89 7.37
C ILE A 309 -12.99 -7.16 7.85
N TYR A 310 -12.31 -7.08 8.99
CA TYR A 310 -11.53 -8.16 9.57
C TYR A 310 -11.42 -8.03 11.09
N ASP A 311 -10.84 -9.03 11.74
CA ASP A 311 -10.75 -9.13 13.20
C ASP A 311 -12.14 -9.02 13.88
N GLU A 312 -13.19 -9.61 13.27
CA GLU A 312 -14.54 -9.60 13.84
C GLU A 312 -14.59 -10.40 15.16
N GLN A 313 -14.96 -9.72 16.24
CA GLN A 313 -15.13 -10.30 17.57
C GLN A 313 -16.49 -9.90 18.15
N VAL A 314 -17.27 -10.89 18.61
CA VAL A 314 -18.50 -10.63 19.38
C VAL A 314 -18.13 -10.33 20.83
N LEU A 315 -18.58 -9.20 21.35
CA LEU A 315 -18.33 -8.71 22.69
C LEU A 315 -19.64 -8.53 23.46
N THR A 316 -19.59 -8.82 24.76
CA THR A 316 -20.63 -8.40 25.70
C THR A 316 -20.40 -6.94 26.07
N MET A 317 -21.32 -6.07 25.63
CA MET A 317 -21.23 -4.63 25.83
C MET A 317 -21.77 -4.20 27.21
N ALA A 318 -22.88 -4.81 27.63
CA ALA A 318 -23.52 -4.55 28.91
C ALA A 318 -24.35 -5.76 29.37
N THR A 319 -24.62 -5.84 30.67
CA THR A 319 -25.47 -6.86 31.25
C THR A 319 -26.23 -6.26 32.41
N GLU A 320 -27.55 -6.40 32.40
CA GLU A 320 -28.43 -5.85 33.42
C GLU A 320 -29.57 -6.83 33.71
N GLU A 321 -30.26 -6.63 34.84
CA GLU A 321 -31.36 -7.49 35.26
C GLU A 321 -32.67 -6.70 35.44
N ALA A 322 -33.78 -7.30 35.00
CA ALA A 322 -35.12 -6.86 35.33
C ALA A 322 -35.77 -7.87 36.30
N VAL A 323 -36.34 -7.41 37.41
CA VAL A 323 -36.91 -8.27 38.46
C VAL A 323 -38.42 -8.07 38.54
N ASN A 324 -39.19 -9.13 38.27
CA ASN A 324 -40.64 -9.10 38.43
C ASN A 324 -41.08 -9.96 39.63
N SER A 325 -41.31 -9.29 40.75
CA SER A 325 -41.84 -9.91 41.99
C SER A 325 -43.37 -10.00 42.03
N SER A 326 -44.07 -9.68 40.94
CA SER A 326 -45.53 -9.78 40.88
C SER A 326 -45.99 -11.17 40.42
N SER A 327 -47.28 -11.45 40.62
CA SER A 327 -47.93 -12.70 40.20
C SER A 327 -48.35 -12.71 38.73
N LYS A 328 -48.04 -11.65 37.96
CA LYS A 328 -48.39 -11.52 36.53
C LYS A 328 -47.16 -11.12 35.72
N GLU A 329 -47.13 -11.48 34.44
CA GLU A 329 -46.08 -11.02 33.53
C GLU A 329 -46.09 -9.49 33.42
N THR A 330 -44.91 -8.87 33.45
CA THR A 330 -44.76 -7.41 33.39
C THR A 330 -43.67 -7.06 32.38
N VAL A 331 -43.93 -6.09 31.50
CA VAL A 331 -42.91 -5.52 30.60
C VAL A 331 -42.10 -4.50 31.37
N MET A 332 -40.79 -4.71 31.49
CA MET A 332 -39.87 -3.84 32.21
C MET A 332 -38.86 -3.22 31.24
N ALA A 333 -38.50 -1.96 31.48
CA ALA A 333 -37.45 -1.28 30.75
C ALA A 333 -36.11 -1.39 31.51
N VAL A 334 -35.06 -1.79 30.81
CA VAL A 334 -33.71 -1.94 31.33
C VAL A 334 -32.80 -0.94 30.63
N SER A 335 -31.95 -0.25 31.41
CA SER A 335 -30.98 0.72 30.89
C SER A 335 -29.58 0.10 30.85
N LEU A 336 -29.12 -0.23 29.66
CA LEU A 336 -27.81 -0.85 29.43
C LEU A 336 -26.80 0.23 29.08
N ARG A 337 -25.81 0.44 29.96
CA ARG A 337 -24.71 1.39 29.74
C ARG A 337 -23.48 0.67 29.23
N TYR A 338 -22.90 1.15 28.14
CA TYR A 338 -21.69 0.58 27.55
C TYR A 338 -20.80 1.66 26.94
N LEU A 339 -19.52 1.33 26.78
CA LEU A 339 -18.56 2.16 26.09
C LEU A 339 -18.49 1.76 24.62
N GLU A 340 -18.78 2.71 23.73
CA GLU A 340 -18.53 2.56 22.30
C GLU A 340 -17.17 3.16 21.97
N GLU A 341 -16.29 2.36 21.34
CA GLU A 341 -14.95 2.80 20.92
C GLU A 341 -14.90 2.89 19.39
N LYS A 342 -14.41 4.02 18.88
CA LYS A 342 -14.17 4.23 17.46
C LYS A 342 -12.74 4.72 17.26
N SER A 343 -12.16 4.38 16.12
CA SER A 343 -10.88 4.96 15.71
C SER A 343 -10.90 5.36 14.24
N LYS A 344 -10.04 6.31 13.90
CA LYS A 344 -9.83 6.78 12.53
C LYS A 344 -8.36 7.07 12.29
N THR A 345 -7.85 6.52 11.20
CA THR A 345 -6.47 6.68 10.75
C THR A 345 -6.50 6.89 9.24
N TRP A 346 -5.83 7.93 8.76
CA TRP A 346 -5.56 8.16 7.34
C TRP A 346 -4.07 8.03 7.09
N GLU A 347 -3.69 7.15 6.18
CA GLU A 347 -2.29 7.00 5.78
C GLU A 347 -2.13 6.74 4.29
N SER A 348 -0.88 6.77 3.83
CA SER A 348 -0.51 6.30 2.49
C SER A 348 0.01 4.88 2.61
N SER A 349 -0.55 3.98 1.82
CA SER A 349 -0.13 2.57 1.78
C SER A 349 1.23 2.36 1.09
N LEU A 350 1.73 3.37 0.37
CA LEU A 350 2.93 3.25 -0.48
C LEU A 350 3.99 4.30 -0.19
N THR A 351 3.59 5.53 0.11
CA THR A 351 4.50 6.66 0.28
C THR A 351 4.96 6.75 1.73
N VAL A 352 6.28 6.82 1.93
CA VAL A 352 6.85 7.01 3.26
C VAL A 352 6.49 8.40 3.77
N GLY A 353 5.51 8.47 4.69
CA GLY A 353 5.10 9.72 5.33
C GLY A 353 6.02 10.11 6.49
N VAL A 354 6.71 11.25 6.35
CA VAL A 354 7.34 11.93 7.49
C VAL A 354 6.21 12.57 8.32
N GLY A 355 6.33 12.60 9.65
CA GLY A 355 5.31 13.12 10.58
C GLY A 355 5.08 14.63 10.47
N ILE A 356 4.63 15.07 9.30
CA ILE A 356 4.26 16.45 8.99
C ILE A 356 2.85 16.66 9.51
N GLU A 357 2.72 17.68 10.33
CA GLU A 357 1.43 18.22 10.71
C GLU A 357 0.68 18.70 9.46
N THR A 358 -0.46 18.08 9.20
CA THR A 358 -1.22 18.23 7.95
C THR A 358 -2.63 18.71 8.26
N SER A 359 -3.11 19.72 7.53
CA SER A 359 -4.53 20.07 7.55
C SER A 359 -5.31 19.08 6.69
N ILE A 360 -6.24 18.32 7.28
CA ILE A 360 -7.05 17.34 6.56
C ILE A 360 -8.52 17.79 6.50
N LYS A 361 -9.15 17.58 5.34
CA LYS A 361 -10.60 17.72 5.13
C LYS A 361 -11.16 16.42 4.57
N ALA A 362 -11.83 15.63 5.42
CA ALA A 362 -12.29 14.28 5.08
C ALA A 362 -13.70 14.02 5.61
N GLY A 363 -14.55 13.34 4.84
CA GLY A 363 -15.71 12.67 5.42
C GLY A 363 -15.27 11.48 6.28
N ILE A 364 -16.05 11.09 7.29
CA ILE A 364 -15.74 9.93 8.14
C ILE A 364 -16.57 8.72 7.68
N PRO A 365 -15.96 7.59 7.31
CA PRO A 365 -16.70 6.36 7.03
C PRO A 365 -17.39 5.80 8.30
N GLU A 366 -18.57 5.24 8.14
CA GLU A 366 -19.35 4.56 9.17
C GLU A 366 -19.88 3.23 8.63
N ILE A 367 -19.85 2.18 9.46
CA ILE A 367 -20.40 0.86 9.13
C ILE A 367 -21.82 0.76 9.68
N LEU A 368 -22.81 0.61 8.80
CA LEU A 368 -24.20 0.37 9.13
C LEU A 368 -24.60 -1.00 8.59
N ASP A 369 -24.76 -1.98 9.49
CA ASP A 369 -24.96 -3.40 9.19
C ASP A 369 -23.89 -4.01 8.27
N THR A 370 -24.07 -3.87 6.96
CA THR A 370 -23.15 -4.35 5.91
C THR A 370 -22.81 -3.28 4.87
N GLU A 371 -23.29 -2.05 5.04
CA GLU A 371 -23.05 -0.93 4.13
C GLU A 371 -22.11 0.09 4.80
N ILE A 372 -21.16 0.63 4.03
CA ILE A 372 -20.29 1.71 4.50
C ILE A 372 -20.77 3.02 3.90
N LYS A 373 -21.13 3.98 4.76
CA LYS A 373 -21.51 5.34 4.37
C LYS A 373 -20.48 6.33 4.85
N VAL A 374 -20.24 7.37 4.06
CA VAL A 374 -19.36 8.48 4.47
C VAL A 374 -20.25 9.57 5.04
N SER A 375 -20.07 9.86 6.34
CA SER A 375 -20.82 10.86 7.08
C SER A 375 -19.99 12.14 7.28
N TYR A 376 -20.26 12.89 8.36
CA TYR A 376 -19.71 14.19 8.76
C TYR A 376 -18.30 14.52 8.27
N ASN A 377 -18.07 15.81 7.99
CA ASN A 377 -16.75 16.32 7.61
C ASN A 377 -15.87 16.54 8.85
N PHE A 378 -14.73 15.86 8.89
CA PHE A 378 -13.61 16.14 9.77
C PHE A 378 -12.70 17.19 9.12
N GLU A 379 -12.52 18.32 9.82
CA GLU A 379 -11.56 19.36 9.44
C GLU A 379 -10.69 19.72 10.65
N ALA A 380 -9.43 19.29 10.64
CA ALA A 380 -8.50 19.56 11.73
C ALA A 380 -7.03 19.43 11.29
N SER A 381 -6.13 19.82 12.18
CA SER A 381 -4.72 19.41 12.10
C SER A 381 -4.60 17.92 12.45
N TYR A 382 -3.80 17.20 11.67
CA TYR A 382 -3.64 15.75 11.75
C TYR A 382 -2.22 15.33 11.36
N THR A 383 -1.61 14.46 12.16
CA THR A 383 -0.33 13.85 11.77
C THR A 383 -0.62 12.65 10.88
N TRP A 384 -0.09 12.64 9.65
CA TRP A 384 -0.33 11.55 8.72
C TRP A 384 0.07 10.17 9.28
N GLY A 385 -0.88 9.22 9.29
CA GLY A 385 -0.75 7.88 9.87
C GLY A 385 -0.92 7.79 11.39
N GLU A 386 -1.31 8.87 12.06
CA GLU A 386 -1.69 8.82 13.48
C GLU A 386 -3.10 8.25 13.67
N THR A 387 -3.30 7.44 14.70
CA THR A 387 -4.63 6.92 15.03
C THR A 387 -5.30 7.82 16.05
N ILE A 388 -6.44 8.40 15.66
CA ILE A 388 -7.32 9.12 16.59
C ILE A 388 -8.32 8.10 17.14
N SER A 389 -8.36 7.93 18.45
CA SER A 389 -9.32 7.07 19.15
C SER A 389 -10.30 7.92 19.94
N GLU A 390 -11.58 7.58 19.84
CA GLU A 390 -12.68 8.22 20.54
C GLU A 390 -13.46 7.15 21.30
N SER A 391 -13.78 7.42 22.57
CA SER A 391 -14.66 6.58 23.36
C SER A 391 -15.86 7.40 23.86
N ARG A 392 -17.04 6.81 23.79
CA ARG A 392 -18.29 7.44 24.20
C ARG A 392 -19.09 6.46 25.05
N GLU A 393 -19.55 6.91 26.21
CA GLU A 393 -20.55 6.16 26.97
C GLU A 393 -21.93 6.33 26.30
N VAL A 394 -22.57 5.20 26.02
CA VAL A 394 -23.89 5.12 25.40
C VAL A 394 -24.81 4.39 26.37
N THR A 395 -26.04 4.88 26.52
CA THR A 395 -27.10 4.19 27.26
C THR A 395 -28.19 3.77 26.29
N ALA A 396 -28.40 2.46 26.16
CA ALA A 396 -29.51 1.89 25.41
C ALA A 396 -30.65 1.50 26.35
N THR A 397 -31.88 1.85 25.98
CA THR A 397 -33.07 1.39 26.72
C THR A 397 -33.68 0.21 25.96
N TYR A 398 -33.87 -0.91 26.65
CA TYR A 398 -34.47 -2.11 26.10
C TYR A 398 -35.64 -2.57 26.96
N THR A 399 -36.78 -2.87 26.32
CA THR A 399 -37.97 -3.37 27.01
C THR A 399 -38.07 -4.88 26.85
N VAL A 400 -38.29 -5.60 27.96
CA VAL A 400 -38.37 -7.06 27.98
C VAL A 400 -39.56 -7.53 28.83
N PRO A 401 -40.36 -8.52 28.35
CA PRO A 401 -41.36 -9.17 29.19
C PRO A 401 -40.69 -10.07 30.23
N VAL A 402 -41.06 -9.91 31.49
CA VAL A 402 -40.52 -10.70 32.61
C VAL A 402 -41.65 -11.53 33.24
N PRO A 403 -41.57 -12.87 33.24
CA PRO A 403 -42.59 -13.74 33.84
C PRO A 403 -42.80 -13.50 35.34
N PRO A 404 -43.95 -13.94 35.91
CA PRO A 404 -44.23 -13.85 37.34
C PRO A 404 -43.13 -14.50 38.19
N ASN A 405 -42.72 -13.83 39.27
CA ASN A 405 -41.70 -14.32 40.20
C ASN A 405 -40.41 -14.82 39.50
N THR A 406 -39.93 -14.09 38.49
CA THR A 406 -38.63 -14.35 37.86
C THR A 406 -37.78 -13.09 37.75
N ARG A 407 -36.47 -13.29 37.49
CA ARG A 407 -35.56 -12.24 37.03
C ARG A 407 -35.23 -12.50 35.56
N MET A 408 -35.09 -11.45 34.77
CA MET A 408 -34.63 -11.52 33.39
C MET A 408 -33.25 -10.89 33.30
N LYS A 409 -32.24 -11.69 32.97
CA LYS A 409 -30.91 -11.19 32.63
C LYS A 409 -30.89 -10.78 31.17
N VAL A 410 -30.71 -9.49 30.91
CA VAL A 410 -30.58 -8.90 29.58
C VAL A 410 -29.10 -8.64 29.31
N THR A 411 -28.58 -9.21 28.22
CA THR A 411 -27.19 -9.05 27.78
C THR A 411 -27.16 -8.38 26.42
N LEU A 412 -26.50 -7.24 26.30
CA LEU A 412 -26.27 -6.56 25.03
C LEU A 412 -24.97 -7.08 24.41
N LEU A 413 -25.04 -7.65 23.22
CA LEU A 413 -23.90 -8.08 22.43
C LEU A 413 -23.68 -7.10 21.27
N ALA A 414 -22.43 -6.98 20.82
CA ALA A 414 -22.09 -6.29 19.58
C ALA A 414 -20.85 -6.92 18.94
N THR A 415 -20.68 -6.72 17.63
CA THR A 415 -19.46 -7.09 16.92
C THR A 415 -18.51 -5.90 16.86
N LYS A 416 -17.28 -6.09 17.36
CA LYS A 416 -16.16 -5.17 17.14
C LYS A 416 -15.30 -5.69 15.99
N ALA A 417 -14.93 -4.82 15.06
CA ALA A 417 -14.07 -5.18 13.94
C ALA A 417 -13.21 -4.00 13.49
N LYS A 418 -12.16 -4.30 12.72
CA LYS A 418 -11.41 -3.31 11.94
C LYS A 418 -11.96 -3.23 10.53
N CYS A 419 -11.87 -2.05 9.93
CA CYS A 419 -12.20 -1.84 8.55
C CYS A 419 -11.17 -0.96 7.85
N ASP A 420 -10.61 -1.50 6.78
CA ASP A 420 -9.69 -0.81 5.88
C ASP A 420 -10.46 -0.37 4.63
N ILE A 421 -10.36 0.90 4.24
CA ILE A 421 -11.06 1.48 3.09
C ILE A 421 -10.05 2.23 2.21
N PRO A 422 -9.77 1.75 0.98
CA PRO A 422 -8.92 2.49 0.05
C PRO A 422 -9.54 3.83 -0.34
N PHE A 423 -8.71 4.85 -0.55
CA PHE A 423 -9.16 6.15 -1.04
C PHE A 423 -8.13 6.85 -1.94
N SER A 424 -8.63 7.73 -2.80
CA SER A 424 -7.81 8.73 -3.48
C SER A 424 -7.97 10.10 -2.84
N TYR A 425 -6.98 10.98 -2.99
CA TYR A 425 -6.95 12.30 -2.36
C TYR A 425 -6.09 13.28 -3.16
N THR A 426 -6.30 14.57 -2.91
CA THR A 426 -5.43 15.64 -3.41
C THR A 426 -4.58 16.14 -2.27
N GLN A 427 -3.27 16.17 -2.48
CA GLN A 427 -2.30 16.78 -1.58
C GLN A 427 -1.83 18.10 -2.17
N ARG A 428 -1.87 19.16 -1.36
CA ARG A 428 -1.29 20.46 -1.69
C ARG A 428 -0.20 20.83 -0.70
N ASP A 429 1.01 21.00 -1.21
CA ASP A 429 2.18 21.37 -0.43
C ASP A 429 2.60 22.81 -0.74
N LEU A 430 2.87 23.58 0.32
CA LEU A 430 3.64 24.81 0.21
C LEU A 430 5.11 24.47 0.48
N LEU A 431 5.93 24.48 -0.58
CA LEU A 431 7.37 24.21 -0.47
C LEU A 431 8.10 25.41 0.15
N ARG A 432 9.28 25.17 0.74
CA ARG A 432 10.12 26.23 1.33
C ARG A 432 10.60 27.29 0.33
N ASN A 433 10.58 26.99 -0.96
CA ASN A 433 10.86 27.96 -2.02
C ASN A 433 9.63 28.81 -2.41
N GLY A 434 8.51 28.70 -1.69
CA GLY A 434 7.26 29.43 -1.93
C GLY A 434 6.37 28.84 -3.02
N ARG A 435 6.81 27.79 -3.74
CA ARG A 435 5.96 27.11 -4.74
C ARG A 435 4.86 26.32 -4.05
N ARG A 436 3.66 26.40 -4.61
CA ARG A 436 2.56 25.51 -4.29
C ARG A 436 2.55 24.37 -5.31
N VAL A 437 2.55 23.15 -4.82
CA VAL A 437 2.45 21.95 -5.67
C VAL A 437 1.23 21.17 -5.24
N GLU A 438 0.40 20.84 -6.21
CA GLU A 438 -0.78 20.01 -6.03
C GLU A 438 -0.54 18.67 -6.72
N THR A 439 -0.86 17.57 -6.06
CA THR A 439 -0.65 16.23 -6.60
C THR A 439 -1.82 15.35 -6.20
N GLU A 440 -2.38 14.65 -7.17
CA GLU A 440 -3.40 13.63 -6.93
C GLU A 440 -2.72 12.31 -6.60
N TYR A 441 -3.19 11.70 -5.52
CA TYR A 441 -2.73 10.41 -5.05
C TYR A 441 -3.87 9.42 -5.08
N ASP A 442 -3.52 8.20 -5.46
CA ASP A 442 -4.38 7.04 -5.41
C ASP A 442 -3.67 5.93 -4.64
N ASP A 443 -3.30 6.22 -3.40
CA ASP A 443 -2.60 5.28 -2.52
C ASP A 443 -3.06 5.36 -1.06
N GLY A 444 -4.17 6.07 -0.79
CA GLY A 444 -4.70 6.28 0.54
C GLY A 444 -5.33 5.03 1.12
N LEU A 445 -5.10 4.79 2.41
CA LEU A 445 -5.75 3.75 3.19
C LEU A 445 -6.33 4.37 4.46
N TYR A 446 -7.63 4.22 4.64
CA TYR A 446 -8.30 4.57 5.87
C TYR A 446 -8.49 3.33 6.72
N THR A 447 -8.10 3.39 7.99
CA THR A 447 -8.29 2.29 8.95
C THR A 447 -9.13 2.78 10.11
N GLY A 448 -10.23 2.08 10.39
CA GLY A 448 -11.10 2.39 11.53
C GLY A 448 -11.49 1.15 12.32
N VAL A 449 -11.70 1.34 13.63
CA VAL A 449 -12.31 0.35 14.51
C VAL A 449 -13.76 0.73 14.73
N TYR A 450 -14.65 -0.25 14.58
CA TYR A 450 -16.10 -0.05 14.65
C TYR A 450 -16.76 -1.09 15.57
N THR A 451 -17.86 -0.70 16.20
CA THR A 451 -18.78 -1.58 16.91
C THR A 451 -20.15 -1.50 16.23
N PHE A 452 -20.67 -2.65 15.78
CA PHE A 452 -21.90 -2.76 14.97
C PHE A 452 -22.58 -4.11 15.23
N LYS A 453 -23.71 -4.40 14.56
CA LYS A 453 -24.51 -5.63 14.76
C LYS A 453 -24.91 -5.84 16.24
N PHE A 454 -25.55 -4.84 16.84
CA PHE A 454 -26.03 -4.94 18.23
C PHE A 454 -27.18 -5.96 18.34
N ASP A 455 -27.11 -6.84 19.34
CA ASP A 455 -28.10 -7.90 19.61
C ASP A 455 -28.41 -8.01 21.10
N TYR A 456 -29.64 -8.38 21.44
CA TYR A 456 -30.10 -8.51 22.83
C TYR A 456 -30.39 -9.98 23.16
N GLN A 457 -29.72 -10.51 24.18
CA GLN A 457 -29.98 -11.85 24.70
C GLN A 457 -30.69 -11.79 26.05
N ASN A 458 -31.81 -12.50 26.13
CA ASN A 458 -32.66 -12.55 27.31
C ASN A 458 -32.59 -13.95 27.94
N LYS A 459 -32.21 -14.04 29.22
CA LYS A 459 -32.17 -15.30 29.96
C LYS A 459 -33.01 -15.19 31.25
N PRO A 460 -34.08 -15.99 31.40
CA PRO A 460 -34.82 -16.04 32.64
C PRO A 460 -33.98 -16.74 33.73
N LEU A 461 -34.05 -16.19 34.94
CA LEU A 461 -33.41 -16.68 36.14
C LEU A 461 -34.46 -16.79 37.25
N PRO A 462 -34.32 -17.77 38.17
CA PRO A 462 -35.15 -17.81 39.37
C PRO A 462 -34.94 -16.55 40.23
N LEU A 463 -35.98 -16.19 40.99
CA LEU A 463 -36.00 -14.98 41.81
C LEU A 463 -35.18 -15.09 43.09
#